data_AF-W1YQG9-F1
#
_entry.id   AF-W1YQG9-F1
#
_cell.length_a   1.000
_cell.length_b   1.000
_cell.length_c   1.000
_cell.angle_alpha   90.00
_cell.angle_beta   90.00
_cell.angle_gamma   90.00
#
_symmetry.space_group_name_H-M   'P 1'
#
loop_
_entity.id
_entity.type
_entity.pdbx_description
1 polymer ?
#
loop_
_entity_poly.entity_id
_entity_poly.type
_entity_poly.pdbx_seq_one_letter_code
_entity_poly.pdbx_strand_id
1 'polypeptide(L)'
;GFSEKEADIIQDVLLTSDLFGIQSHGMQRMVRYHKGITNGLIKIDAKPEIVKETPISAVIDGHDGMGQLLGHMAMEMAIEKAK
;
A
#
# COMPACT_ATOMS: atom_id res chain seq x y z
N GLY A 1 -13.09 -8.17 -1.12
CA GLY A 1 -12.09 -7.29 -1.74
C GLY A 1 -11.21 -6.80 -0.64
N PHE A 2 -11.10 -5.48 -0.46
CA PHE A 2 -10.47 -4.90 0.73
C PHE A 2 -11.50 -4.83 1.88
N SER A 3 -11.00 -4.90 3.11
CA SER A 3 -11.71 -4.58 4.34
C SER A 3 -11.90 -3.06 4.49
N GLU A 4 -12.76 -2.64 5.43
CA GLU A 4 -13.01 -1.22 5.72
C GLU A 4 -11.71 -0.50 6.12
N LYS A 5 -10.93 -1.09 7.03
CA LYS A 5 -9.63 -0.53 7.45
C LYS A 5 -8.63 -0.39 6.30
N GLU A 6 -8.59 -1.35 5.39
CA GLU A 6 -7.72 -1.28 4.20
C GLU A 6 -8.21 -0.19 3.23
N ALA A 7 -9.52 -0.08 3.04
CA ALA A 7 -10.11 0.97 2.23
C ALA A 7 -9.82 2.37 2.80
N ASP A 8 -9.86 2.54 4.12
CA ASP A 8 -9.53 3.80 4.79
C ASP A 8 -8.08 4.22 4.52
N ILE A 9 -7.11 3.30 4.64
CA ILE A 9 -5.70 3.57 4.32
C ILE A 9 -5.53 3.96 2.84
N ILE A 10 -6.17 3.23 1.93
CA ILE A 10 -6.09 3.51 0.49
C ILE A 10 -6.68 4.89 0.18
N GLN A 11 -7.86 5.19 0.74
CA GLN A 11 -8.54 6.47 0.57
C GLN A 11 -7.69 7.63 1.12
N ASP A 12 -7.16 7.49 2.32
CA ASP A 12 -6.36 8.52 2.98
C ASP A 12 -5.13 8.90 2.15
N VAL A 13 -4.41 7.91 1.61
CA VAL A 13 -3.25 8.15 0.74
C VAL A 13 -3.64 8.91 -0.54
N LEU A 14 -4.75 8.53 -1.19
CA LEU A 14 -5.18 9.15 -2.44
C LEU A 14 -5.71 10.57 -2.24
N LEU A 15 -6.54 10.79 -1.21
CA LEU A 15 -7.07 12.10 -0.88
C LEU A 15 -5.95 13.04 -0.41
N THR A 16 -5.04 12.56 0.44
CA THR A 16 -3.88 13.35 0.88
C THR A 16 -3.00 13.76 -0.29
N SER A 17 -2.79 12.86 -1.27
CA SER A 17 -2.04 13.19 -2.49
C SER A 17 -2.71 14.31 -3.29
N ASP A 18 -4.05 14.28 -3.43
CA ASP A 18 -4.80 15.34 -4.10
C ASP A 18 -4.75 16.66 -3.31
N LEU A 19 -4.89 16.61 -1.98
CA LEU A 19 -4.79 17.78 -1.10
C LEU A 19 -3.41 18.44 -1.18
N PHE A 20 -2.35 17.66 -1.40
CA PHE A 20 -0.99 18.17 -1.57
C PHE A 20 -0.70 18.64 -3.01
N GLY A 21 -1.70 18.61 -3.89
CA GLY A 21 -1.55 19.02 -5.29
C GLY A 21 -0.83 17.99 -6.18
N ILE A 22 -0.62 16.77 -5.70
CA ILE A 22 0.03 15.67 -6.43
C ILE A 22 -1.03 14.79 -7.09
N GLN A 23 -1.84 15.40 -7.95
CA GLN A 23 -3.00 14.76 -8.59
C GLN A 23 -2.64 13.51 -9.40
N SER A 24 -1.42 13.48 -9.97
CA SER A 24 -0.89 12.31 -10.68
C SER A 24 -0.73 11.07 -9.79
N HIS A 25 -0.86 11.19 -8.47
CA HIS A 25 -0.81 10.10 -7.49
C HIS A 25 -2.06 10.03 -6.59
N GLY A 26 -3.04 10.93 -6.75
CA GLY A 26 -4.31 10.92 -6.03
C GLY A 26 -5.42 10.18 -6.77
N MET A 27 -6.66 10.66 -6.68
CA MET A 27 -7.87 9.94 -7.14
C MET A 27 -7.86 9.57 -8.62
N GLN A 28 -7.09 10.28 -9.46
CA GLN A 28 -6.89 9.94 -10.87
C GLN A 28 -6.38 8.48 -11.05
N ARG A 29 -5.67 7.92 -10.06
CA ARG A 29 -5.15 6.55 -10.10
C ARG A 29 -6.21 5.47 -9.99
N MET A 30 -7.45 5.78 -9.59
CA MET A 30 -8.51 4.78 -9.40
C MET A 30 -8.75 3.92 -10.64
N VAL A 31 -8.74 4.51 -11.84
CA VAL A 31 -8.89 3.76 -13.10
C VAL A 31 -7.75 2.75 -13.30
N ARG A 32 -6.53 3.13 -12.94
CA ARG A 32 -5.35 2.26 -13.03
C ARG A 32 -5.44 1.12 -12.02
N TYR A 33 -5.83 1.41 -10.78
CA TYR A 33 -5.98 0.37 -9.75
C TYR A 33 -7.09 -0.61 -10.09
N HIS A 34 -8.24 -0.11 -10.56
CA HIS A 34 -9.31 -0.98 -11.02
C HIS A 34 -8.84 -1.91 -12.14
N LYS A 35 -8.16 -1.38 -13.16
CA LYS A 35 -7.57 -2.20 -14.23
C LYS A 35 -6.58 -3.23 -13.69
N GLY A 36 -5.67 -2.82 -12.82
CA GLY A 36 -4.69 -3.69 -12.17
C GLY A 36 -5.31 -4.82 -11.34
N ILE A 37 -6.41 -4.54 -10.65
CA ILE A 37 -7.17 -5.55 -9.92
C ILE A 37 -7.84 -6.51 -10.90
N THR A 38 -8.57 -5.98 -11.89
CA THR A 38 -9.34 -6.81 -12.82
C THR A 38 -8.49 -7.70 -13.72
N ASN A 39 -7.23 -7.32 -13.99
CA ASN A 39 -6.30 -8.11 -14.81
C ASN A 39 -5.32 -8.96 -13.98
N GLY A 40 -5.48 -8.99 -12.65
CA GLY A 40 -4.67 -9.82 -11.75
C GLY A 40 -3.26 -9.28 -11.44
N LEU A 41 -2.92 -8.06 -11.87
CA LEU A 41 -1.68 -7.40 -11.49
C LEU A 41 -1.66 -6.93 -10.04
N ILE A 42 -2.84 -6.66 -9.45
CA ILE A 42 -3.01 -6.30 -8.04
C ILE A 42 -3.89 -7.37 -7.40
N LYS A 43 -3.32 -8.14 -6.48
CA LYS A 43 -4.00 -9.19 -5.75
C LYS A 43 -4.60 -8.62 -4.47
N ILE A 44 -5.93 -8.59 -4.40
CA ILE A 44 -6.65 -8.01 -3.27
C ILE A 44 -6.49 -8.87 -2.00
N ASP A 45 -6.28 -10.17 -2.18
CA ASP A 45 -6.09 -11.17 -1.12
C ASP A 45 -4.61 -11.49 -0.87
N ALA A 46 -3.69 -10.66 -1.39
CA ALA A 46 -2.26 -10.80 -1.13
C ALA A 46 -1.98 -10.78 0.37
N LYS A 47 -1.11 -11.69 0.81
CA LYS A 47 -0.67 -11.79 2.20
C LYS A 47 0.80 -11.43 2.27
N PRO A 48 1.15 -10.20 2.69
CA PRO A 48 2.54 -9.77 2.74
C PRO A 48 3.35 -10.65 3.71
N GLU A 49 4.60 -10.92 3.37
CA GLU A 49 5.53 -11.73 4.15
C GLU A 49 6.82 -10.95 4.43
N ILE A 50 7.31 -10.98 5.67
CA ILE A 50 8.64 -10.47 6.01
C ILE A 50 9.65 -11.58 5.67
N VAL A 51 10.33 -11.43 4.53
CA VAL A 51 11.27 -12.44 4.03
C VAL A 51 12.67 -12.30 4.64
N LYS A 52 12.98 -11.13 5.20
CA LYS A 52 14.24 -10.88 5.92
C LYS A 52 14.06 -9.76 6.93
N GLU A 53 14.66 -9.92 8.10
CA GLU A 53 14.60 -8.92 9.15
C GLU A 53 15.95 -8.80 9.88
N THR A 54 16.28 -7.57 10.28
CA THR A 54 17.38 -7.24 11.18
C THR A 54 16.88 -6.27 12.25
N PRO A 55 17.68 -5.93 13.27
CA PRO A 55 17.28 -4.92 14.25
C PRO A 55 16.92 -3.56 13.62
N ILE A 56 17.54 -3.21 12.48
CA ILE A 56 17.41 -1.88 11.86
C ILE A 56 16.78 -1.90 10.46
N SER A 57 16.37 -3.07 9.95
CA SER A 57 15.80 -3.17 8.60
C SER A 57 14.86 -4.38 8.46
N ALA A 58 13.99 -4.32 7.45
CA ALA A 58 13.16 -5.43 7.03
C ALA A 58 13.01 -5.43 5.50
N VAL A 59 12.76 -6.61 4.93
CA VAL A 59 12.38 -6.82 3.53
C VAL A 59 11.02 -7.50 3.54
N ILE A 60 10.05 -6.89 2.86
CA ILE A 60 8.68 -7.37 2.76
C ILE A 60 8.43 -7.79 1.31
N ASP A 61 8.05 -9.06 1.10
CA ASP A 61 7.44 -9.50 -0.15
C ASP A 61 5.94 -9.20 -0.06
N GLY A 62 5.47 -8.33 -0.94
CA GLY A 62 4.07 -7.90 -0.97
C GLY A 62 3.14 -8.83 -1.74
N HIS A 63 3.66 -9.84 -2.43
CA HIS A 63 2.89 -10.78 -3.26
C HIS A 63 1.86 -10.10 -4.17
N ASP A 64 2.27 -9.04 -4.86
CA ASP A 64 1.44 -8.21 -5.75
C ASP A 64 0.25 -7.52 -5.05
N GLY A 65 0.34 -7.29 -3.74
CA GLY A 65 -0.67 -6.57 -2.97
C GLY A 65 -0.78 -5.09 -3.32
N MET A 66 -1.82 -4.45 -2.80
CA MET A 66 -2.06 -3.03 -3.02
C MET A 66 -0.94 -2.17 -2.42
N GLY A 67 -0.29 -1.37 -3.27
CA GLY A 67 0.92 -0.64 -2.89
C GLY A 67 0.77 0.28 -1.68
N GLN A 68 -0.38 0.92 -1.51
CA GLN A 68 -0.67 1.77 -0.35
C GLN A 68 -0.66 0.99 0.97
N LEU A 69 -1.23 -0.22 0.98
CA LEU A 69 -1.26 -1.08 2.16
C LEU A 69 0.14 -1.59 2.52
N LEU A 70 0.88 -2.04 1.49
CA LEU A 70 2.27 -2.49 1.64
C LEU A 70 3.17 -1.36 2.13
N GLY A 71 3.03 -0.16 1.56
CA GLY A 71 3.79 1.02 1.95
C GLY A 71 3.49 1.46 3.38
N HIS A 72 2.22 1.45 3.78
CA HIS A 72 1.82 1.76 5.15
C HIS A 72 2.42 0.77 6.16
N MET A 73 2.28 -0.55 5.91
CA MET A 73 2.89 -1.59 6.75
C MET A 73 4.42 -1.44 6.85
N ALA A 74 5.08 -1.20 5.72
CA ALA A 74 6.53 -1.02 5.68
C ALA A 74 6.98 0.20 6.48
N MET A 75 6.25 1.31 6.38
CA MET A 75 6.56 2.55 7.09
C MET A 75 6.37 2.41 8.60
N GLU A 76 5.27 1.80 9.04
CA GLU A 76 5.04 1.53 10.47
C GLU A 76 6.18 0.69 11.06
N MET A 77 6.59 -0.37 10.35
CA MET A 77 7.71 -1.21 10.79
C MET A 77 9.03 -0.46 10.82
N ALA A 78 9.28 0.44 9.85
CA ALA A 78 10.48 1.27 9.84
C ALA A 78 10.51 2.26 11.02
N ILE A 79 9.36 2.88 11.34
CA ILE A 79 9.20 3.77 12.48
C ILE A 79 9.45 3.02 13.80
N GLU A 80 8.87 1.83 13.97
CA GLU A 80 9.09 1.01 15.17
C GLU A 80 10.55 0.62 15.36
N LYS A 81 11.25 0.27 14.27
CA LYS A 81 12.69 -0.05 14.32
C LYS A 81 13.60 1.15 14.60
N ALA A 82 13.12 2.36 14.35
CA ALA A 82 13.88 3.59 14.55
C ALA A 82 13.76 4.17 15.98
N LYS A 83 12.78 3.68 16.76
CA LYS A 83 12.61 4.04 18.18
C LYS A 83 13.66 3.35 19.05
#